data_AF-A0A4S4MSX4-F1
#
_entry.id   AF-A0A4S4MSX4-F1
#
_cell.length_a   1.000
_cell.length_b   1.000
_cell.length_c   1.000
_cell.angle_alpha   90.00
_cell.angle_beta   90.00
_cell.angle_gamma   90.00
#
_symmetry.space_group_name_H-M   'P 1'
#
loop_
_entity.id
_entity.type
_entity.pdbx_description
1 polymer ?
#
loop_
_entity_poly.entity_id
_entity_poly.type
_entity_poly.pdbx_seq_one_letter_code
_entity_poly.pdbx_strand_id
1 'polypeptide(L)'
;MAKTSGKSGPSGLASSNSDVLPTYEEIRAERTLKDAFSKLVKDHEEIKNLFVSVAAELEATPKIGKDHELCREWNGLRQRHRKLYRDSQLNASQCASFFNNFSTILVPLSKSTMTLPEKHLMIEKFLEAIPVHQEAARKVAMKFQELSKDVEIFPVKVASYLRNEAEGTGLLAGIWSGVEELCMSIWNALYGLLNAIVSVFRDMLNCIGKIRFSCVGVVGVEFELRSSKCK
;
A
#
# COMPACT_ATOMS: atom_id res chain seq x y z
N MET A 1 -57.01 46.49 -40.42
CA MET A 1 -56.71 47.19 -39.16
C MET A 1 -56.14 46.17 -38.16
N ALA A 2 -55.07 46.57 -37.44
CA ALA A 2 -54.24 45.83 -36.44
C ALA A 2 -53.43 44.62 -36.96
N LYS A 3 -52.07 44.58 -37.12
CA LYS A 3 -50.89 44.81 -36.23
C LYS A 3 -50.97 44.03 -34.91
N THR A 4 -50.01 43.27 -34.37
CA THR A 4 -48.57 42.92 -34.58
C THR A 4 -48.28 41.83 -33.52
N SER A 5 -47.36 40.87 -33.68
CA SER A 5 -45.97 40.89 -33.15
C SER A 5 -45.55 39.41 -32.96
N GLY A 6 -44.47 38.90 -33.57
CA GLY A 6 -43.14 38.74 -32.93
C GLY A 6 -43.05 37.42 -32.14
N LYS A 7 -42.01 36.58 -32.16
CA LYS A 7 -40.60 36.78 -32.51
C LYS A 7 -39.94 35.40 -32.51
N SER A 8 -39.18 35.08 -33.56
CA SER A 8 -38.18 34.01 -33.59
C SER A 8 -36.98 34.37 -32.72
N GLY A 9 -36.39 33.38 -32.05
CA GLY A 9 -35.16 33.54 -31.25
C GLY A 9 -34.63 32.19 -30.75
N PRO A 10 -33.32 32.08 -30.48
CA PRO A 10 -32.50 31.01 -31.02
C PRO A 10 -32.07 29.94 -30.01
N SER A 11 -31.54 28.85 -30.56
CA SER A 11 -30.67 27.87 -29.91
C SER A 11 -29.68 28.53 -28.94
N GLY A 12 -29.67 28.04 -27.71
CA GLY A 12 -28.67 28.37 -26.69
C GLY A 12 -28.21 27.09 -26.00
N LEU A 13 -27.04 26.60 -26.42
CA LEU A 13 -26.20 25.70 -25.63
C LEU A 13 -25.88 26.38 -24.30
N ALA A 14 -26.16 25.70 -23.19
CA ALA A 14 -25.48 25.94 -21.93
C ALA A 14 -25.18 24.58 -21.29
N SER A 15 -23.96 24.14 -21.58
CA SER A 15 -23.25 23.08 -20.88
C SER A 15 -23.20 23.42 -19.38
N SER A 16 -24.04 22.78 -18.56
CA SER A 16 -23.82 22.72 -17.12
C SER A 16 -23.01 21.46 -16.83
N ASN A 17 -21.69 21.53 -17.05
CA ASN A 17 -20.77 20.72 -16.28
C ASN A 17 -20.91 21.21 -14.84
N SER A 18 -21.78 20.56 -14.07
CA SER A 18 -21.72 20.66 -12.62
C SER A 18 -20.40 20.01 -12.21
N ASP A 19 -19.36 20.83 -12.05
CA ASP A 19 -18.19 20.47 -11.26
C ASP A 19 -18.70 20.24 -9.84
N VAL A 20 -19.14 19.01 -9.58
CA VAL A 20 -19.51 18.55 -8.24
C VAL A 20 -18.22 18.59 -7.43
N LEU A 21 -18.14 19.55 -6.51
CA LEU A 21 -17.01 19.64 -5.60
C LEU A 21 -16.90 18.35 -4.80
N PRO A 22 -15.68 17.80 -4.61
CA PRO A 22 -15.47 16.63 -3.79
C PRO A 22 -16.11 16.83 -2.42
N THR A 23 -16.84 15.81 -1.98
CA THR A 23 -17.42 15.80 -0.64
C THR A 23 -16.30 15.85 0.41
N TYR A 24 -16.60 16.39 1.59
CA TYR A 24 -15.64 16.45 2.69
C TYR A 24 -15.05 15.08 3.04
N GLU A 25 -15.85 14.02 2.90
CA GLU A 25 -15.41 12.64 3.15
C GLU A 25 -14.43 12.12 2.09
N GLU A 26 -14.60 12.49 0.81
CA GLU A 26 -13.64 12.16 -0.25
C GLU A 26 -12.31 12.88 -0.02
N ILE A 27 -12.34 14.17 0.34
CA ILE A 27 -11.14 14.95 0.69
C ILE A 27 -10.44 14.35 1.91
N ARG A 28 -11.19 13.89 2.91
CA ARG A 28 -10.66 13.23 4.10
C ARG A 28 -10.03 11.88 3.75
N ALA A 29 -10.70 11.04 2.97
CA ALA A 29 -10.19 9.75 2.54
C ALA A 29 -8.89 9.88 1.73
N GLU A 30 -8.83 10.85 0.82
CA GLU A 30 -7.62 11.18 0.05
C GLU A 30 -6.46 11.60 0.96
N ARG A 31 -6.73 12.47 1.96
CA ARG A 31 -5.70 12.88 2.94
C ARG A 31 -5.21 11.70 3.76
N THR A 32 -6.12 10.89 4.31
CA THR A 32 -5.76 9.69 5.08
C THR A 32 -4.87 8.75 4.28
N LEU A 33 -5.20 8.56 2.99
CA LEU A 33 -4.42 7.72 2.09
C LEU A 33 -3.02 8.32 1.85
N LYS A 34 -2.94 9.63 1.58
CA LYS A 34 -1.69 10.35 1.37
C LYS A 34 -0.80 10.32 2.63
N ASP A 35 -1.39 10.47 3.80
CA ASP A 35 -0.70 10.40 5.08
C ASP A 35 -0.16 8.99 5.33
N ALA A 36 -0.95 7.95 5.03
CA ALA A 36 -0.52 6.57 5.15
C ALA A 36 0.65 6.23 4.21
N PHE A 37 0.64 6.69 2.95
CA PHE A 37 1.78 6.54 2.04
C PHE A 37 3.00 7.32 2.51
N SER A 38 2.80 8.55 3.00
CA SER A 38 3.88 9.37 3.54
C SER A 38 4.54 8.70 4.74
N LYS A 39 3.72 8.08 5.62
CA LYS A 39 4.21 7.29 6.74
C LYS A 39 4.98 6.05 6.24
N LEU A 40 4.44 5.31 5.27
CA LEU A 40 5.09 4.13 4.70
C LEU A 40 6.49 4.43 4.14
N VAL A 41 6.65 5.56 3.45
CA VAL A 41 7.96 6.00 2.91
C VAL A 41 8.93 6.33 4.04
N LYS A 42 8.45 7.02 5.09
CA LYS A 42 9.27 7.34 6.27
C LYS A 42 9.71 6.09 7.02
N ASP A 43 8.76 5.19 7.31
CA ASP A 43 9.02 3.91 7.99
C ASP A 43 10.07 3.09 7.22
N HIS A 44 10.02 3.07 5.88
CA HIS A 44 11.01 2.37 5.07
C HIS A 44 12.42 2.97 5.18
N GLU A 45 12.51 4.30 5.18
CA GLU A 45 13.78 5.02 5.34
C GLU A 45 14.39 4.74 6.72
N GLU A 46 13.55 4.72 7.76
CA GLU A 46 13.95 4.36 9.12
C GLU A 46 14.48 2.93 9.19
N ILE A 47 13.76 1.96 8.63
CA ILE A 47 14.21 0.55 8.57
C ILE A 47 15.55 0.45 7.85
N LYS A 48 15.73 1.17 6.74
CA LYS A 48 17.00 1.18 5.99
C LYS A 48 18.15 1.70 6.87
N ASN A 49 17.91 2.74 7.66
CA ASN A 49 18.91 3.31 8.55
C ASN A 49 19.25 2.34 9.69
N LEU A 50 18.26 1.69 10.28
CA LEU A 50 18.49 0.66 11.29
C LEU A 50 19.32 -0.52 10.75
N PHE A 51 19.06 -0.97 9.52
CA PHE A 51 19.91 -1.99 8.86
C PHE A 51 21.37 -1.55 8.74
N VAL A 52 21.62 -0.27 8.50
CA VAL A 52 22.99 0.29 8.44
C VAL A 52 23.61 0.34 9.83
N SER A 53 22.86 0.75 10.85
CA SER A 53 23.35 0.80 12.23
C SER A 53 23.77 -0.58 12.74
N VAL A 54 22.94 -1.61 12.55
CA VAL A 54 23.31 -2.97 12.97
C VAL A 54 24.55 -3.47 12.23
N ALA A 55 24.69 -3.15 10.94
CA ALA A 55 25.89 -3.54 10.20
C ALA A 55 27.15 -2.87 10.78
N ALA A 56 27.08 -1.58 11.14
CA ALA A 56 28.18 -0.87 11.76
C ALA A 56 28.54 -1.45 13.14
N GLU A 57 27.55 -1.78 13.97
CA GLU A 57 27.78 -2.42 15.28
C GLU A 57 28.43 -3.80 15.13
N LEU A 58 27.96 -4.64 14.19
CA LEU A 58 28.56 -5.95 13.91
C LEU A 58 30.02 -5.82 13.45
N GLU A 59 30.30 -4.85 12.57
CA GLU A 59 31.66 -4.59 12.08
C GLU A 59 32.59 -4.06 13.18
N ALA A 60 32.08 -3.24 14.09
CA ALA A 60 32.81 -2.70 15.23
C ALA A 60 33.00 -3.73 16.36
N THR A 61 32.20 -4.80 16.38
CA THR A 61 32.26 -5.83 17.41
C THR A 61 33.58 -6.61 17.32
N PRO A 62 34.39 -6.65 18.40
CA PRO A 62 35.58 -7.48 18.44
C PRO A 62 35.22 -8.94 18.13
N LYS A 63 36.00 -9.59 17.26
CA LYS A 63 35.85 -10.98 16.77
C LYS A 63 34.86 -11.24 15.63
N ILE A 64 33.84 -10.41 15.45
CA ILE A 64 32.95 -10.52 14.28
C ILE A 64 33.68 -9.92 13.07
N GLY A 65 33.87 -8.60 13.03
CA GLY A 65 34.55 -7.94 11.91
C GLY A 65 33.79 -8.07 10.58
N LYS A 66 34.30 -7.40 9.53
CA LYS A 66 33.56 -7.18 8.28
C LYS A 66 33.28 -8.45 7.46
N ASP A 67 34.22 -9.39 7.44
CA ASP A 67 34.12 -10.61 6.62
C ASP A 67 33.39 -11.76 7.33
N HIS A 68 32.86 -11.52 8.53
CA HIS A 68 32.16 -12.53 9.33
C HIS A 68 30.91 -13.08 8.63
N GLU A 69 30.56 -14.32 8.98
CA GLU A 69 29.30 -14.94 8.54
C GLU A 69 28.06 -14.15 8.99
N LEU A 70 28.06 -13.62 10.21
CA LEU A 70 26.97 -12.78 10.72
C LEU A 70 26.79 -11.49 9.91
N CYS A 71 27.89 -10.83 9.51
CA CYS A 71 27.84 -9.65 8.64
C CYS A 71 27.28 -9.99 7.25
N ARG A 72 27.70 -11.14 6.68
CA ARG A 72 27.18 -11.64 5.40
C ARG A 72 25.69 -11.97 5.47
N GLU A 73 25.26 -12.66 6.52
CA GLU A 73 23.85 -12.98 6.77
C GLU A 73 23.01 -11.71 6.93
N TRP A 74 23.47 -10.75 7.75
CA TRP A 74 22.80 -9.46 7.94
C TRP A 74 22.65 -8.68 6.63
N ASN A 75 23.71 -8.65 5.82
CA ASN A 75 23.65 -8.02 4.50
C ASN A 75 22.66 -8.74 3.58
N GLY A 76 22.56 -10.07 3.68
CA GLY A 76 21.52 -10.87 3.02
C GLY A 76 20.11 -10.44 3.42
N LEU A 77 19.85 -10.24 4.72
CA LEU A 77 18.57 -9.72 5.23
C LEU A 77 18.26 -8.33 4.66
N ARG A 78 19.24 -7.43 4.70
CA ARG A 78 19.13 -6.08 4.14
C ARG A 78 18.82 -6.09 2.64
N GLN A 79 19.48 -6.96 1.87
CA GLN A 79 19.23 -7.09 0.44
C GLN A 79 17.83 -7.63 0.14
N ARG A 80 17.39 -8.63 0.92
CA ARG A 80 16.01 -9.14 0.83
C ARG A 80 14.99 -8.05 1.14
N HIS A 81 15.19 -7.27 2.20
CA HIS A 81 14.34 -6.11 2.51
C HIS A 81 14.22 -5.14 1.33
N ARG A 82 15.36 -4.72 0.74
CA ARG A 82 15.37 -3.80 -0.41
C ARG A 82 14.62 -4.36 -1.61
N LYS A 83 14.77 -5.66 -1.90
CA LYS A 83 14.05 -6.32 -2.98
C LYS A 83 12.54 -6.36 -2.69
N LEU A 84 12.14 -6.79 -1.49
CA LEU A 84 10.74 -6.87 -1.10
C LEU A 84 10.04 -5.51 -1.12
N TYR A 85 10.75 -4.44 -0.73
CA TYR A 85 10.21 -3.10 -0.83
C TYR A 85 9.97 -2.67 -2.28
N ARG A 86 10.90 -2.95 -3.19
CA ARG A 86 10.68 -2.69 -4.64
C ARG A 86 9.50 -3.50 -5.18
N ASP A 87 9.40 -4.78 -4.81
CA ASP A 87 8.28 -5.64 -5.21
C ASP A 87 6.94 -5.07 -4.68
N SER A 88 6.93 -4.55 -3.45
CA SER A 88 5.76 -3.89 -2.85
C SER A 88 5.39 -2.59 -3.58
N GLN A 89 6.37 -1.75 -3.91
CA GLN A 89 6.13 -0.54 -4.69
C GLN A 89 5.57 -0.85 -6.08
N LEU A 90 6.12 -1.87 -6.75
CA LEU A 90 5.61 -2.32 -8.04
C LEU A 90 4.17 -2.82 -7.93
N ASN A 91 3.87 -3.63 -6.91
CA ASN A 91 2.51 -4.11 -6.68
C ASN A 91 1.53 -2.96 -6.39
N ALA A 92 1.92 -2.00 -5.56
CA ALA A 92 1.12 -0.80 -5.30
C ALA A 92 0.88 0.03 -6.58
N SER A 93 1.91 0.19 -7.42
CA SER A 93 1.79 0.86 -8.72
C SER A 93 0.82 0.15 -9.66
N GLN A 94 0.85 -1.19 -9.69
CA GLN A 94 -0.09 -1.99 -10.48
C GLN A 94 -1.53 -1.85 -9.98
N CYS A 95 -1.75 -1.87 -8.67
CA CYS A 95 -3.06 -1.61 -8.07
C CYS A 95 -3.55 -0.18 -8.41
N ALA A 96 -2.69 0.82 -8.31
CA ALA A 96 -3.03 2.20 -8.66
C ALA A 96 -3.40 2.34 -10.14
N SER A 97 -2.63 1.70 -11.04
CA SER A 97 -2.94 1.68 -12.48
C SER A 97 -4.27 0.99 -12.75
N PHE A 98 -4.57 -0.11 -12.06
CA PHE A 98 -5.83 -0.83 -12.16
C PHE A 98 -7.02 0.05 -11.73
N PHE A 99 -6.91 0.75 -10.60
CA PHE A 99 -7.94 1.70 -10.15
C PHE A 99 -8.06 2.93 -11.06
N ASN A 100 -6.96 3.42 -11.61
CA ASN A 100 -7.01 4.50 -12.59
C ASN A 100 -7.75 4.06 -13.87
N ASN A 101 -7.49 2.85 -14.35
CA ASN A 101 -8.23 2.24 -15.46
C ASN A 101 -9.72 2.09 -15.09
N PHE A 102 -10.06 1.78 -13.84
CA PHE A 102 -11.45 1.78 -13.39
C PHE A 102 -12.10 3.16 -13.49
N SER A 103 -11.45 4.20 -12.96
CA SER A 103 -11.99 5.57 -12.99
C SER A 103 -12.11 6.11 -14.42
N THR A 104 -11.17 5.77 -15.29
CA THR A 104 -11.14 6.27 -16.68
C THR A 104 -11.95 5.44 -17.67
N ILE A 105 -12.19 4.15 -17.40
CA ILE A 105 -12.87 3.24 -18.33
C ILE A 105 -14.25 2.82 -17.79
N LEU A 106 -14.36 2.43 -16.52
CA LEU A 106 -15.60 1.89 -15.94
C LEU A 106 -16.61 2.96 -15.53
N VAL A 107 -16.15 4.10 -14.97
CA VAL A 107 -17.05 5.21 -14.61
C VAL A 107 -17.74 5.81 -15.84
N PRO A 108 -17.05 6.03 -16.99
CA PRO A 108 -17.69 6.51 -18.21
C PRO A 108 -18.57 5.48 -18.92
N LEU A 109 -18.58 4.19 -18.54
CA LEU A 109 -19.49 3.21 -19.15
C LEU A 109 -20.97 3.59 -18.98
N SER A 110 -21.30 4.33 -17.92
CA SER A 110 -22.63 4.91 -17.73
C SER A 110 -23.04 5.86 -18.87
N LYS A 111 -22.05 6.53 -19.50
CA LYS A 111 -22.23 7.50 -20.58
C LYS A 111 -21.79 6.99 -21.96
N SER A 112 -21.25 5.77 -22.04
CA SER A 112 -20.74 5.21 -23.29
C SER A 112 -21.86 4.63 -24.17
N THR A 113 -21.66 4.72 -25.49
CA THR A 113 -22.53 4.12 -26.52
C THR A 113 -22.39 2.60 -26.64
N MET A 114 -21.65 1.95 -25.72
CA MET A 114 -21.49 0.50 -25.72
C MET A 114 -22.83 -0.19 -25.46
N THR A 115 -22.97 -1.38 -26.03
CA THR A 115 -24.10 -2.25 -25.79
C THR A 115 -24.06 -2.81 -24.37
N LEU A 116 -25.21 -3.26 -23.85
CA LEU A 116 -25.28 -3.88 -22.52
C LEU A 116 -24.37 -5.11 -22.36
N PRO A 117 -24.27 -6.04 -23.33
CA PRO A 117 -23.34 -7.17 -23.23
C PRO A 117 -21.88 -6.75 -23.11
N GLU A 118 -21.46 -5.71 -23.84
CA GLU A 118 -20.08 -5.19 -23.77
C GLU A 118 -19.79 -4.56 -22.40
N LYS A 119 -20.73 -3.82 -21.84
CA LYS A 119 -20.61 -3.26 -20.48
C LYS A 119 -20.49 -4.37 -19.43
N HIS A 120 -21.29 -5.44 -19.57
CA HIS A 120 -21.23 -6.59 -18.68
C HIS A 120 -19.87 -7.28 -18.73
N LEU A 121 -19.36 -7.55 -19.93
CA LEU A 121 -18.05 -8.15 -20.15
C LEU A 121 -16.91 -7.31 -19.52
N MET A 122 -16.98 -5.98 -19.62
CA MET A 122 -15.99 -5.09 -19.01
C MET A 122 -16.01 -5.14 -17.48
N ILE A 123 -17.22 -5.23 -16.88
CA ILE A 123 -17.38 -5.39 -15.45
C ILE A 123 -16.85 -6.76 -14.99
N GLU A 124 -17.17 -7.84 -15.71
CA GLU A 124 -16.66 -9.18 -15.41
C GLU A 124 -15.13 -9.23 -15.42
N LYS A 125 -14.50 -8.72 -16.49
CA LYS A 125 -13.03 -8.65 -16.59
C LYS A 125 -12.39 -7.84 -15.46
N PHE A 126 -13.06 -6.79 -14.99
CA PHE A 126 -12.60 -6.03 -13.84
C PHE A 126 -12.67 -6.86 -12.56
N LEU A 127 -13.79 -7.53 -12.30
CA LEU A 127 -13.96 -8.37 -11.12
C LEU A 127 -12.98 -9.54 -11.10
N GLU A 128 -12.63 -10.10 -12.25
CA GLU A 128 -11.63 -11.17 -12.39
C GLU A 128 -10.20 -10.71 -12.04
N ALA A 129 -9.87 -9.44 -12.23
CA ALA A 129 -8.55 -8.90 -11.94
C ALA A 129 -8.32 -8.60 -10.45
N ILE A 130 -9.39 -8.32 -9.68
CA ILE A 130 -9.31 -8.05 -8.23
C ILE A 130 -8.59 -9.17 -7.46
N PRO A 131 -8.97 -10.46 -7.56
CA PRO A 131 -8.31 -11.52 -6.80
C PRO A 131 -6.83 -11.69 -7.19
N VAL A 132 -6.45 -11.37 -8.43
CA VAL A 132 -5.05 -11.41 -8.88
C VAL A 132 -4.21 -10.37 -8.14
N HIS A 133 -4.71 -9.13 -8.04
CA HIS A 133 -4.02 -8.07 -7.30
C HIS A 133 -3.97 -8.35 -5.79
N GLN A 134 -5.06 -8.87 -5.22
CA GLN A 134 -5.13 -9.25 -3.81
C GLN A 134 -4.12 -10.36 -3.47
N GLU A 135 -4.03 -11.38 -4.32
CA GLU A 135 -3.08 -12.49 -4.13
C GLU A 135 -1.63 -12.02 -4.24
N ALA A 136 -1.34 -11.11 -5.17
CA ALA A 136 -0.01 -10.51 -5.31
C ALA A 136 0.38 -9.70 -4.05
N ALA A 137 -0.53 -8.87 -3.53
CA ALA A 137 -0.32 -8.12 -2.29
C ALA A 137 -0.12 -9.06 -1.09
N ARG A 138 -0.90 -10.14 -0.99
CA ARG A 138 -0.78 -11.17 0.05
C ARG A 138 0.59 -11.85 0.02
N LYS A 139 1.08 -12.21 -1.16
CA LYS A 139 2.43 -12.81 -1.32
C LYS A 139 3.53 -11.86 -0.84
N VAL A 140 3.42 -10.56 -1.15
CA VAL A 140 4.38 -9.55 -0.66
C VAL A 140 4.32 -9.45 0.87
N ALA A 141 3.11 -9.39 1.45
CA ALA A 141 2.91 -9.35 2.89
C ALA A 141 3.51 -10.57 3.62
N MET A 142 3.30 -11.78 3.10
CA MET A 142 3.90 -13.01 3.66
C MET A 142 5.42 -12.97 3.64
N LYS A 143 6.02 -12.52 2.54
CA LYS A 143 7.49 -12.40 2.45
C LYS A 143 8.06 -11.36 3.42
N PHE A 144 7.34 -10.26 3.66
CA PHE A 144 7.72 -9.32 4.72
C PHE A 144 7.65 -10.00 6.09
N GLN A 145 6.61 -10.77 6.37
CA GLN A 145 6.49 -11.50 7.64
C GLN A 145 7.63 -12.53 7.83
N GLU A 146 8.00 -13.25 6.78
CA GLU A 146 9.15 -14.18 6.80
C GLU A 146 10.47 -13.43 7.08
N LEU A 147 10.72 -12.33 6.36
CA LEU A 147 11.88 -11.48 6.60
C LEU A 147 11.91 -10.96 8.04
N SER A 148 10.77 -10.51 8.57
CA SER A 148 10.70 -10.02 9.94
C SER A 148 11.14 -11.13 10.91
N LYS A 149 10.67 -12.37 10.73
CA LYS A 149 11.05 -13.49 11.62
C LYS A 149 12.54 -13.76 11.58
N ASP A 150 13.14 -13.69 10.39
CA ASP A 150 14.58 -13.87 10.26
C ASP A 150 15.36 -12.75 10.97
N VAL A 151 14.87 -11.51 10.91
CA VAL A 151 15.45 -10.37 11.64
C VAL A 151 15.27 -10.52 13.16
N GLU A 152 14.11 -11.01 13.62
CA GLU A 152 13.81 -11.26 15.04
C GLU A 152 14.76 -12.30 15.66
N ILE A 153 15.09 -13.35 14.90
CA ILE A 153 15.97 -14.42 15.38
C ILE A 153 17.45 -14.01 15.29
N PHE A 154 17.81 -13.05 14.44
CA PHE A 154 19.19 -12.67 14.17
C PHE A 154 19.98 -12.27 15.44
N PRO A 155 19.44 -11.45 16.37
CA PRO A 155 20.08 -11.21 17.66
C PRO A 155 20.49 -12.51 18.36
N VAL A 156 19.58 -13.48 18.49
CA VAL A 156 19.87 -14.74 19.20
C VAL A 156 21.11 -15.43 18.63
N LYS A 157 21.33 -15.36 17.31
CA LYS A 157 22.54 -15.88 16.65
C LYS A 157 23.79 -15.10 17.05
N VAL A 158 23.73 -13.77 17.06
CA VAL A 158 24.83 -12.91 17.51
C VAL A 158 25.19 -13.22 18.96
N ALA A 159 24.20 -13.32 19.86
CA ALA A 159 24.43 -13.67 21.26
C ALA A 159 25.02 -15.07 21.45
N SER A 160 24.58 -16.04 20.65
CA SER A 160 25.12 -17.40 20.69
C SER A 160 26.59 -17.41 20.27
N TYR A 161 26.93 -16.70 19.19
CA TYR A 161 28.31 -16.57 18.73
C TYR A 161 29.19 -15.90 19.79
N LEU A 162 28.76 -14.76 20.31
CA LEU A 162 29.52 -14.01 21.33
C LEU A 162 29.70 -14.79 22.63
N ARG A 163 28.71 -15.59 23.06
CA ARG A 163 28.84 -16.45 24.24
C ARG A 163 29.87 -17.55 24.06
N ASN A 164 29.92 -18.17 22.89
CA ASN A 164 30.92 -19.19 22.57
C ASN A 164 32.34 -18.60 22.51
N GLU A 165 32.44 -17.31 22.16
CA GLU A 165 33.70 -16.57 22.11
C GLU A 165 34.09 -15.91 23.45
N ALA A 166 33.17 -15.83 24.41
CA ALA A 166 33.34 -15.09 25.66
C ALA A 166 33.68 -16.01 26.84
N GLU A 167 34.89 -16.55 26.87
CA GLU A 167 35.50 -17.00 28.14
C GLU A 167 36.01 -15.83 28.99
N GLY A 168 35.84 -14.58 28.57
CA GLY A 168 36.06 -13.45 29.48
C GLY A 168 36.00 -12.09 28.80
N THR A 169 34.94 -11.32 29.04
CA THR A 169 34.95 -9.86 29.29
C THR A 169 33.53 -9.28 29.17
N GLY A 170 33.11 -8.50 30.17
CA GLY A 170 31.79 -7.85 30.22
C GLY A 170 31.55 -6.76 29.16
N LEU A 171 32.56 -6.40 28.35
CA LEU A 171 32.42 -5.46 27.23
C LEU A 171 31.47 -5.98 26.14
N LEU A 172 31.41 -7.29 25.93
CA LEU A 172 30.54 -7.89 24.90
C LEU A 172 29.05 -7.81 25.26
N ALA A 173 28.73 -7.67 26.56
CA ALA A 173 27.35 -7.57 27.01
C ALA A 173 26.67 -6.26 26.55
N GLY A 174 27.41 -5.14 26.54
CA GLY A 174 26.87 -3.84 26.11
C GLY A 174 26.66 -3.75 24.59
N ILE A 175 27.53 -4.37 23.80
CA ILE A 175 27.39 -4.45 22.34
C ILE A 175 26.17 -5.32 21.99
N TRP A 176 26.00 -6.44 22.70
CA TRP A 176 24.85 -7.32 22.54
C TRP A 176 23.52 -6.59 22.75
N SER A 177 23.36 -5.87 23.87
CA SER A 177 22.11 -5.13 24.14
C SER A 177 21.80 -4.11 23.05
N GLY A 178 22.82 -3.44 22.47
CA GLY A 178 22.62 -2.50 21.37
C GLY A 178 22.11 -3.17 20.09
N VAL A 179 22.68 -4.31 19.71
CA VAL A 179 22.24 -5.07 18.52
C VAL A 179 20.82 -5.61 18.71
N GLU A 180 20.49 -6.11 19.90
CA GLU A 180 19.15 -6.58 20.26
C GLU A 180 18.11 -5.47 20.14
N GLU A 181 18.37 -4.30 20.74
CA GLU A 181 17.50 -3.13 20.67
C GLU A 181 17.26 -2.66 19.22
N LEU A 182 18.32 -2.62 18.40
CA LEU A 182 18.21 -2.24 17.00
C LEU A 182 17.40 -3.26 16.18
N CYS A 183 17.59 -4.56 16.41
CA CYS A 183 16.83 -5.60 15.71
C CYS A 183 15.36 -5.61 16.13
N MET A 184 15.06 -5.41 17.41
CA MET A 184 13.69 -5.25 17.89
C MET A 184 13.04 -3.98 17.32
N SER A 185 13.81 -2.91 17.15
CA SER A 185 13.34 -1.70 16.47
C SER A 185 13.00 -1.97 15.01
N ILE A 186 13.83 -2.74 14.28
CA ILE A 186 13.55 -3.15 12.90
C ILE A 186 12.31 -4.03 12.85
N TRP A 187 12.19 -5.01 13.75
CA TRP A 187 11.01 -5.87 13.84
C TRP A 187 9.74 -5.06 14.04
N ASN A 188 9.73 -4.16 15.02
CA ASN A 188 8.59 -3.29 15.31
C ASN A 188 8.25 -2.39 14.13
N ALA A 189 9.26 -1.83 13.46
CA ALA A 189 9.08 -1.00 12.27
C ALA A 189 8.51 -1.82 11.10
N LEU A 190 9.02 -3.03 10.84
CA LEU A 190 8.49 -3.93 9.80
C LEU A 190 7.05 -4.36 10.10
N TYR A 191 6.73 -4.66 11.35
CA TYR A 191 5.38 -5.02 11.75
C TYR A 191 4.43 -3.83 11.63
N GLY A 192 4.89 -2.63 12.02
CA GLY A 192 4.17 -1.38 11.79
C GLY A 192 3.91 -1.11 10.31
N LEU A 193 4.91 -1.32 9.45
CA LEU A 193 4.81 -1.21 8.00
C LEU A 193 3.77 -2.19 7.43
N LEU A 194 3.81 -3.45 7.86
CA LEU A 194 2.86 -4.49 7.44
C LEU A 194 1.43 -4.11 7.81
N ASN A 195 1.21 -3.64 9.04
CA ASN A 195 -0.10 -3.19 9.50
C ASN A 195 -0.59 -1.96 8.72
N ALA A 196 0.29 -1.01 8.43
CA ALA A 196 -0.04 0.16 7.62
C ALA A 196 -0.46 -0.25 6.19
N ILE A 197 0.27 -1.16 5.55
CA ILE A 197 -0.07 -1.69 4.22
C ILE A 197 -1.46 -2.36 4.27
N VAL A 198 -1.70 -3.24 5.23
CA VAL A 198 -2.99 -3.94 5.37
C VAL A 198 -4.13 -2.95 5.63
N SER A 199 -3.91 -1.92 6.46
CA SER A 199 -4.91 -0.87 6.72
C SER A 199 -5.25 -0.11 5.46
N VAL A 200 -4.25 0.35 4.70
CA VAL A 200 -4.46 1.08 3.44
C VAL A 200 -5.25 0.25 2.43
N PHE A 201 -4.90 -1.02 2.27
CA PHE A 201 -5.65 -1.92 1.40
C PHE A 201 -7.10 -2.12 1.87
N ARG A 202 -7.32 -2.27 3.18
CA ARG A 202 -8.66 -2.41 3.75
C ARG A 202 -9.49 -1.14 3.55
N ASP A 203 -8.89 0.03 3.74
CA ASP A 203 -9.54 1.32 3.55
C ASP A 203 -9.89 1.55 2.08
N MET A 204 -8.98 1.24 1.15
CA MET A 204 -9.26 1.24 -0.28
C MET A 204 -10.41 0.30 -0.67
N LEU A 205 -10.45 -0.91 -0.10
CA LEU A 205 -11.53 -1.87 -0.35
C LEU A 205 -12.86 -1.43 0.28
N ASN A 206 -12.83 -0.80 1.45
CA ASN A 206 -14.02 -0.26 2.13
C ASN A 206 -14.67 0.90 1.36
N CYS A 207 -13.90 1.64 0.54
CA CYS A 207 -14.46 2.62 -0.39
C CYS A 207 -15.33 1.96 -1.48
N ILE A 208 -15.15 0.67 -1.76
CA ILE A 208 -15.98 -0.11 -2.69
C ILE A 208 -17.23 -0.62 -1.93
N GLY A 209 -18.13 0.31 -1.60
CA GLY A 209 -19.20 0.10 -0.60
C GLY A 209 -20.30 -0.90 -0.98
N LYS A 210 -20.78 -0.88 -2.23
CA LYS A 210 -21.78 -1.83 -2.77
C LYS A 210 -21.94 -1.63 -4.28
N ILE A 211 -21.89 -2.71 -5.06
CA ILE A 211 -22.32 -2.71 -6.47
C ILE A 211 -23.76 -3.25 -6.49
N ARG A 212 -24.77 -2.43 -6.79
CA ARG A 212 -26.14 -2.91 -6.98
C ARG A 212 -26.49 -2.90 -8.47
N PHE A 213 -27.05 -4.02 -8.92
CA PHE A 213 -27.65 -4.13 -10.24
C PHE A 213 -29.17 -4.04 -10.07
N SER A 214 -29.81 -3.02 -10.64
CA SER A 214 -31.27 -2.95 -10.71
C SER A 214 -31.73 -3.43 -12.09
N CYS A 215 -32.61 -4.44 -12.11
CA CYS A 215 -33.14 -5.02 -13.34
C CYS A 215 -34.65 -4.80 -13.40
N VAL A 216 -35.08 -3.58 -13.77
CA VAL A 216 -36.43 -3.31 -14.30
C VAL A 216 -36.36 -2.16 -15.32
N GLY A 217 -36.47 -2.49 -16.62
CA GLY A 217 -36.71 -1.54 -17.72
C GLY A 217 -35.49 -0.79 -18.30
N VAL A 218 -34.57 -0.33 -17.46
CA VAL A 218 -33.24 0.19 -17.84
C VAL A 218 -32.28 -0.25 -16.74
N VAL A 219 -31.21 -0.97 -17.09
CA VAL A 219 -30.22 -1.39 -16.08
C VAL A 219 -29.41 -0.16 -15.67
N GLY A 220 -29.77 0.43 -14.53
CA GLY A 220 -28.99 1.45 -13.87
C GLY A 220 -27.87 0.79 -13.06
N VAL A 221 -26.62 1.06 -13.41
CA VAL A 221 -25.49 0.76 -12.54
C VAL A 221 -25.30 1.97 -11.64
N GLU A 222 -25.78 1.87 -10.41
CA GLU A 222 -25.63 2.91 -9.41
C GLU A 222 -24.44 2.56 -8.51
N PHE A 223 -23.38 3.35 -8.60
CA PHE A 223 -22.22 3.21 -7.73
C PHE A 223 -22.53 3.89 -6.40
N GLU A 224 -22.86 3.10 -5.39
CA GLU A 224 -22.97 3.57 -4.02
C GLU A 224 -21.56 3.53 -3.40
N LEU A 225 -20.73 4.55 -3.69
CA LEU A 225 -19.59 4.88 -2.83
C LEU A 225 -20.15 5.10 -1.43
N ARG A 226 -19.63 4.39 -0.42
CA ARG A 226 -20.04 4.65 0.96
C ARG A 226 -19.61 6.09 1.29
N SER A 227 -20.55 7.04 1.18
CA SER A 227 -20.45 8.29 1.93
C SER A 227 -20.32 7.87 3.38
N SER A 228 -19.18 8.18 4.01
CA SER A 228 -18.89 7.83 5.38
C SER A 228 -19.97 8.41 6.30
N LYS A 229 -21.01 7.63 6.59
CA LYS A 229 -21.71 7.71 7.87
C LYS A 229 -21.00 6.74 8.79
N CYS A 230 -19.77 7.08 9.16
CA CYS A 230 -19.19 6.55 10.39
C CYS A 230 -19.87 7.28 11.54
N LYS A 231 -20.58 6.53 12.37
CA LYS A 231 -20.91 6.98 13.73
C LYS A 231 -19.64 7.13 14.54
#